data_AF-A0A7R9WLW6-F1
#
_entry.id   AF-A0A7R9WLW6-F1
#
_cell.length_a   1.000
_cell.length_b   1.000
_cell.length_c   1.000
_cell.angle_alpha   90.00
_cell.angle_beta   90.00
_cell.angle_gamma   90.00
#
_symmetry.space_group_name_H-M   'P 1'
#
loop_
_entity.id
_entity.type
_entity.pdbx_description
1 polymer ?
#
loop_
_entity_poly.entity_id
_entity_poly.type
_entity_poly.pdbx_seq_one_letter_code
_entity_poly.pdbx_strand_id
1 'polypeptide(L)'
;PDLHTRGTFPSPNDTMINVSHLIDIIFDENATASELLTLVAAIAVFWAAFFYLFGLILRPMVYGKPWLIAAGERDYERGGKELYEQLGIAKTKDEFVDTFMDLWPWNQAVYVQHFVGGMLCVPAIFGLADEGTASSLACLGILSEMGWEIEDMATWLYKRFCHPDGKVKVPNELLILLIIHHSMTTLLGMPMVLHYRNLRTLHWLCFDLQIAGAVALSVQEYTKLLEITERRQLFQFQLLTSFALVVMIVTRGLHWVYLCADLISMWYHEKAWVFLGVGSVISLLFSFFNWFFCIEPFYKRFAKFVKVSAEYKKLPADADSKKRRSSVVVLEAAAAEVLGRQQVEEEILSLFAERKVKRRGTMPPSMFGSKGRRRASVVLLRSSVG
;
A
#
# COMPACT_ATOMS: atom_id res chain seq x y z
N PRO A 1 -5.93 -40.05 51.36
CA PRO A 1 -6.44 -39.62 50.04
C PRO A 1 -6.27 -38.10 49.94
N ASP A 2 -5.05 -37.69 49.60
CA ASP A 2 -4.57 -36.32 49.78
C ASP A 2 -4.95 -35.43 48.60
N LEU A 3 -6.00 -34.64 48.80
CA LEU A 3 -6.41 -33.51 47.97
C LEU A 3 -5.81 -32.21 48.55
N HIS A 4 -4.49 -32.05 48.44
CA HIS A 4 -3.80 -30.82 48.83
C HIS A 4 -2.63 -30.48 47.89
N THR A 5 -2.89 -30.35 46.59
CA THR A 5 -2.03 -29.53 45.72
C THR A 5 -2.58 -28.10 45.74
N ARG A 6 -2.14 -27.31 46.71
CA ARG A 6 -2.31 -25.86 46.69
C ARG A 6 -1.61 -25.34 45.44
N GLY A 7 -2.37 -24.88 44.45
CA GLY A 7 -1.84 -24.14 43.31
C GLY A 7 -1.11 -22.92 43.84
N THR A 8 0.22 -22.91 43.72
CA THR A 8 1.02 -21.71 43.91
C THR A 8 0.59 -20.73 42.83
N PHE A 9 -0.03 -19.62 43.23
CA PHE A 9 -0.27 -18.52 42.31
C PHE A 9 1.08 -18.07 41.74
N PRO A 10 1.17 -17.85 40.42
CA PRO A 10 2.40 -17.33 39.81
C PRO A 10 2.80 -16.03 40.52
N SER A 11 4.11 -15.90 40.77
CA SER A 11 4.66 -14.70 41.36
C SER A 11 4.36 -13.51 40.45
N PRO A 12 4.06 -12.31 40.96
CA PRO A 12 3.88 -11.12 40.12
C PRO A 12 5.09 -10.84 39.19
N ASN A 13 6.29 -11.34 39.54
CA ASN A 13 7.48 -11.27 38.69
C ASN A 13 7.46 -12.22 37.49
N ASP A 14 6.55 -13.20 37.44
CA ASP A 14 6.40 -14.15 36.33
C ASP A 14 5.59 -13.56 35.16
N THR A 15 5.13 -12.30 35.25
CA THR A 15 4.27 -11.68 34.22
C THR A 15 5.02 -10.85 33.18
N MET A 16 6.33 -10.59 33.36
CA MET A 16 7.12 -9.94 32.32
C MET A 16 7.57 -10.99 31.30
N ILE A 17 7.08 -10.87 30.06
CA ILE A 17 7.58 -11.65 28.94
C ILE A 17 9.09 -11.42 28.84
N ASN A 18 9.86 -12.45 29.17
CA ASN A 18 11.30 -12.41 29.06
C ASN A 18 11.69 -12.45 27.57
N VAL A 19 12.60 -11.57 27.14
CA VAL A 19 13.14 -11.58 25.77
C VAL A 19 13.71 -12.95 25.42
N SER A 20 14.30 -13.67 26.39
CA SER A 20 14.77 -15.04 26.16
C SER A 20 13.64 -15.98 25.72
N HIS A 21 12.46 -15.87 26.35
CA HIS A 21 11.32 -16.69 25.99
C HIS A 21 10.82 -16.41 24.56
N LEU A 22 10.84 -15.15 24.12
CA LEU A 22 10.49 -14.81 22.73
C LEU A 22 11.51 -15.40 21.74
N ILE A 23 12.80 -15.39 22.09
CA ILE A 23 13.85 -16.04 21.28
C ILE A 23 13.62 -17.56 21.23
N ASP A 24 13.29 -18.17 22.37
CA ASP A 24 13.00 -19.60 22.43
C ASP A 24 11.80 -19.95 21.52
N ILE A 25 10.72 -19.15 21.52
CA ILE A 25 9.58 -19.35 20.61
C ILE A 25 9.99 -19.24 19.14
N ILE A 26 10.87 -18.30 18.78
CA ILE A 26 11.31 -18.12 17.38
C ILE A 26 11.98 -19.39 16.86
N PHE A 27 12.84 -20.00 17.68
CA PHE A 27 13.63 -21.16 17.29
C PHE A 27 13.00 -22.51 17.69
N ASP A 28 11.83 -22.51 18.32
CA ASP A 28 11.09 -23.73 18.60
C ASP A 28 10.38 -24.23 17.34
N GLU A 29 10.79 -25.42 16.87
CA GLU A 29 10.18 -26.10 15.73
C GLU A 29 8.71 -26.47 15.98
N ASN A 30 8.32 -26.60 17.25
CA ASN A 30 7.02 -27.07 17.71
C ASN A 30 6.20 -25.99 18.42
N ALA A 31 6.55 -24.71 18.22
CA ALA A 31 5.84 -23.59 18.81
C ALA A 31 4.33 -23.69 18.55
N THR A 32 3.55 -23.58 19.61
CA THR A 32 2.09 -23.62 19.56
C THR A 32 1.51 -22.34 18.95
N ALA A 33 0.26 -22.39 18.50
CA ALA A 33 -0.43 -21.20 18.01
C ALA A 33 -0.49 -20.06 19.05
N SER A 34 -0.59 -20.39 20.35
CA SER A 34 -0.60 -19.39 21.43
C SER A 34 0.76 -18.71 21.60
N GLU A 35 1.85 -19.47 21.48
CA GLU A 35 3.22 -18.92 21.54
C GLU A 35 3.48 -18.03 20.32
N LEU A 36 3.11 -18.47 19.12
CA LEU A 36 3.22 -17.65 17.91
C LEU A 36 2.36 -16.39 17.99
N LEU A 37 1.15 -16.45 18.55
CA LEU A 37 0.32 -15.26 18.80
C LEU A 37 0.99 -14.28 19.77
N THR A 38 1.62 -14.80 20.83
CA THR A 38 2.38 -14.00 21.80
C THR A 38 3.55 -13.31 21.11
N LEU A 39 4.28 -14.03 20.25
CA LEU A 39 5.36 -13.48 19.45
C LEU A 39 4.86 -12.40 18.48
N VAL A 40 3.78 -12.64 17.74
CA VAL A 40 3.17 -11.66 16.82
C VAL A 40 2.75 -10.40 17.57
N ALA A 41 2.12 -10.53 18.74
CA ALA A 41 1.74 -9.38 19.55
C ALA A 41 2.97 -8.59 20.04
N ALA A 42 4.03 -9.28 20.47
CA ALA A 42 5.29 -8.63 20.84
C ALA A 42 5.93 -7.90 19.64
N ILE A 43 5.90 -8.48 18.45
CA ILE A 43 6.41 -7.85 17.22
C ILE A 43 5.56 -6.64 16.83
N ALA A 44 4.23 -6.69 16.96
CA ALA A 44 3.36 -5.56 16.72
C ALA A 44 3.72 -4.37 17.64
N VAL A 45 3.95 -4.63 18.94
CA VAL A 45 4.42 -3.61 19.89
C VAL A 45 5.81 -3.09 19.52
N PHE A 46 6.72 -3.99 19.12
CA PHE A 46 8.05 -3.61 18.65
C PHE A 46 7.98 -2.66 17.44
N TRP A 47 7.18 -2.96 16.42
CA TRP A 47 7.05 -2.11 15.23
C TRP A 47 6.38 -0.78 15.56
N ALA A 48 5.35 -0.76 16.42
CA ALA A 48 4.76 0.49 16.91
C ALA A 48 5.81 1.39 17.58
N ALA A 49 6.62 0.81 18.48
CA ALA A 49 7.69 1.52 19.18
C ALA A 49 8.79 1.97 18.19
N PHE A 50 9.17 1.10 17.26
CA PHE A 50 10.17 1.41 16.24
C PHE A 50 9.72 2.58 15.37
N PHE A 51 8.51 2.56 14.80
CA PHE A 51 7.99 3.65 13.98
C PHE A 51 7.91 4.98 14.74
N TYR A 52 7.48 4.92 16.00
CA TYR A 52 7.43 6.11 16.86
C TYR A 52 8.83 6.68 17.14
N LEU A 53 9.77 5.85 17.61
CA LEU A 53 11.13 6.28 17.95
C LEU A 53 11.90 6.72 16.71
N PHE A 54 11.78 5.98 15.60
CA PHE A 54 12.40 6.33 14.33
C PHE A 54 11.88 7.69 13.83
N GLY A 55 10.57 7.91 13.91
CA GLY A 55 9.97 9.21 13.61
C GLY A 55 10.48 10.33 14.52
N LEU A 56 10.57 10.10 15.84
CA LEU A 56 11.08 11.09 16.80
C LEU A 56 12.54 11.48 16.53
N ILE A 57 13.38 10.54 16.10
CA ILE A 57 14.79 10.79 15.81
C ILE A 57 14.94 11.46 14.44
N LEU A 58 14.29 10.91 13.41
CA LEU A 58 14.52 11.33 12.03
C LEU A 58 13.81 12.65 11.71
N ARG A 59 12.61 12.90 12.25
CA ARG A 59 11.83 14.11 11.94
C ARG A 59 12.62 15.41 12.23
N PRO A 60 13.23 15.63 13.42
CA PRO A 60 14.05 16.83 13.65
C PRO A 60 15.27 16.97 12.73
N MET A 61 15.77 15.84 12.20
CA MET A 61 16.93 15.84 11.29
C MET A 61 16.57 16.29 9.88
N VAL A 62 15.34 16.00 9.41
CA VAL A 62 14.93 16.19 8.01
C VAL A 62 13.85 17.25 7.81
N TYR A 63 13.02 17.51 8.83
CA TYR A 63 11.92 18.46 8.73
C TYR A 63 12.45 19.89 8.50
N GLY A 64 11.83 20.60 7.56
CA GLY A 64 12.25 21.95 7.16
C GLY A 64 13.57 22.00 6.38
N LYS A 65 14.18 20.85 6.03
CA LYS A 65 15.38 20.86 5.17
C LYS A 65 14.99 21.29 3.75
N PRO A 66 15.79 22.17 3.09
CA PRO A 66 15.43 22.69 1.76
C PRO A 66 15.21 21.60 0.71
N TRP A 67 15.98 20.51 0.76
CA TRP A 67 15.85 19.39 -0.17
C TRP A 67 14.52 18.64 -0.01
N LEU A 68 13.99 18.54 1.22
CA LEU A 68 12.74 17.84 1.51
C LEU A 68 11.53 18.72 1.21
N ILE A 69 11.63 20.02 1.51
CA ILE A 69 10.64 21.02 1.08
C ILE A 69 10.49 20.97 -0.45
N ALA A 70 11.61 21.07 -1.18
CA ALA A 70 11.59 21.02 -2.64
C ALA A 70 11.04 19.68 -3.17
N ALA A 71 11.26 18.57 -2.45
CA ALA A 71 10.67 17.29 -2.81
C ALA A 71 9.16 17.27 -2.62
N GLY A 72 8.65 17.78 -1.50
CA GLY A 72 7.21 17.91 -1.26
C GLY A 72 6.54 18.87 -2.25
N GLU A 73 7.20 19.98 -2.59
CA GLU A 73 6.71 20.91 -3.62
C GLU A 73 6.62 20.22 -4.98
N ARG A 74 7.66 19.47 -5.36
CA ARG A 74 7.62 18.68 -6.60
C ARG A 74 6.51 17.65 -6.54
N ASP A 75 6.36 16.89 -5.46
CA ASP A 75 5.31 15.87 -5.31
C ASP A 75 3.91 16.48 -5.42
N TYR A 76 3.70 17.68 -4.86
CA TYR A 76 2.46 18.45 -5.02
C TYR A 76 2.16 18.76 -6.49
N GLU A 77 3.12 19.34 -7.22
CA GLU A 77 2.97 19.66 -8.66
C GLU A 77 2.93 18.39 -9.54
N ARG A 78 3.37 17.26 -8.99
CA ARG A 78 3.52 15.98 -9.68
C ARG A 78 2.37 15.00 -9.39
N GLY A 79 1.15 15.50 -9.21
CA GLY A 79 -0.04 14.64 -9.02
C GLY A 79 -0.50 14.54 -7.56
N GLY A 80 0.32 15.00 -6.60
CA GLY A 80 -0.05 15.01 -5.19
C GLY A 80 -1.29 15.88 -4.94
N LYS A 81 -1.38 17.04 -5.61
CA LYS A 81 -2.56 17.90 -5.54
C LYS A 81 -3.82 17.19 -6.06
N GLU A 82 -3.76 16.64 -7.27
CA GLU A 82 -4.88 15.96 -7.92
C GLU A 82 -5.38 14.79 -7.07
N LEU A 83 -4.47 14.05 -6.43
CA LEU A 83 -4.81 12.93 -5.54
C LEU A 83 -5.64 13.39 -4.35
N TYR A 84 -5.15 14.41 -3.64
CA TYR A 84 -5.84 14.96 -2.48
C TYR A 84 -7.21 15.52 -2.88
N GLU A 85 -7.31 16.19 -4.03
CA GLU A 85 -8.58 16.70 -4.56
C GLU A 85 -9.57 15.57 -4.92
N GLN A 86 -9.10 14.48 -5.53
CA GLN A 86 -9.93 13.28 -5.82
C GLN A 86 -10.49 12.62 -4.56
N LEU A 87 -9.72 12.66 -3.46
CA LEU A 87 -10.15 12.19 -2.14
C LEU A 87 -11.09 13.17 -1.42
N GLY A 88 -11.41 14.31 -2.04
CA GLY A 88 -12.22 15.36 -1.44
C GLY A 88 -11.49 16.15 -0.35
N ILE A 89 -10.16 16.10 -0.32
CA ILE A 89 -9.30 16.80 0.64
C ILE A 89 -8.59 17.95 -0.09
N ALA A 90 -9.16 19.15 -0.08
CA ALA A 90 -8.49 20.32 -0.63
C ALA A 90 -7.35 20.78 0.31
N LYS A 91 -6.10 20.74 -0.16
CA LYS A 91 -4.95 21.31 0.54
C LYS A 91 -4.28 22.38 -0.30
N THR A 92 -3.88 23.47 0.35
CA THR A 92 -2.89 24.39 -0.22
C THR A 92 -1.56 23.66 -0.41
N LYS A 93 -0.68 24.22 -1.26
CA LYS A 93 0.67 23.68 -1.46
C LYS A 93 1.44 23.59 -0.14
N ASP A 94 1.42 24.64 0.67
CA ASP A 94 2.15 24.68 1.94
C ASP A 94 1.64 23.61 2.92
N GLU A 95 0.32 23.41 3.04
CA GLU A 95 -0.28 22.35 3.87
C GLU A 95 0.09 20.94 3.38
N PHE A 96 0.16 20.74 2.06
CA PHE A 96 0.61 19.48 1.49
C PHE A 96 2.08 19.23 1.81
N VAL A 97 2.95 20.22 1.57
CA VAL A 97 4.40 20.09 1.81
C VAL A 97 4.68 19.82 3.29
N ASP A 98 3.99 20.51 4.19
CA ASP A 98 4.05 20.26 5.63
C ASP A 98 3.68 18.80 5.96
N THR A 99 2.54 18.33 5.43
CA THR A 99 2.09 16.94 5.61
C THR A 99 3.10 15.94 5.04
N PHE A 100 3.67 16.23 3.87
CA PHE A 100 4.67 15.40 3.21
C PHE A 100 5.92 15.27 4.10
N MET A 101 6.44 16.38 4.61
CA MET A 101 7.60 16.38 5.50
C MET A 101 7.35 15.61 6.80
N ASP A 102 6.12 15.67 7.32
CA ASP A 102 5.72 14.94 8.52
C ASP A 102 5.60 13.43 8.30
N LEU A 103 5.10 13.00 7.13
CA LEU A 103 4.93 11.59 6.79
C LEU A 103 6.20 10.94 6.26
N TRP A 104 7.13 11.71 5.72
CA TRP A 104 8.34 11.18 5.09
C TRP A 104 9.17 10.26 6.02
N PRO A 105 9.44 10.62 7.29
CA PRO A 105 10.13 9.73 8.24
C PRO A 105 9.40 8.42 8.52
N TRP A 106 8.06 8.44 8.55
CA TRP A 106 7.28 7.23 8.78
C TRP A 106 7.36 6.30 7.56
N ASN A 107 7.24 6.83 6.34
CA ASN A 107 7.43 6.06 5.11
C ASN A 107 8.82 5.42 5.04
N GLN A 108 9.83 6.12 5.58
CA GLN A 108 11.17 5.55 5.70
C GLN A 108 11.16 4.34 6.62
N ALA A 109 10.52 4.43 7.79
CA ALA A 109 10.48 3.32 8.72
C ALA A 109 9.77 2.08 8.12
N VAL A 110 8.73 2.28 7.30
CA VAL A 110 8.02 1.21 6.58
C VAL A 110 8.92 0.45 5.62
N TYR A 111 9.78 1.12 4.84
CA TYR A 111 10.71 0.37 3.97
C TYR A 111 11.72 -0.46 4.77
N VAL A 112 12.07 -0.03 5.99
CA VAL A 112 13.05 -0.76 6.82
C VAL A 112 12.39 -2.03 7.30
N GLN A 113 11.15 -1.94 7.76
CA GLN A 113 10.37 -3.09 8.19
C GLN A 113 10.28 -4.14 7.08
N HIS A 114 9.87 -3.76 5.87
CA HIS A 114 9.78 -4.70 4.74
C HIS A 114 11.15 -5.25 4.35
N PHE A 115 12.18 -4.40 4.32
CA PHE A 115 13.52 -4.85 3.97
C PHE A 115 14.02 -5.89 4.98
N VAL A 116 13.88 -5.61 6.28
CA VAL A 116 14.31 -6.52 7.35
C VAL A 116 13.52 -7.82 7.30
N GLY A 117 12.18 -7.76 7.22
CA GLY A 117 11.36 -8.97 7.22
C GLY A 117 11.60 -9.85 5.98
N GLY A 118 11.80 -9.25 4.81
CA GLY A 118 12.22 -9.99 3.61
C GLY A 118 13.63 -10.59 3.73
N MET A 119 14.59 -9.84 4.29
CA MET A 119 15.97 -10.33 4.45
C MET A 119 16.08 -11.51 5.42
N LEU A 120 15.16 -11.66 6.37
CA LEU A 120 15.11 -12.82 7.25
C LEU A 120 14.84 -14.15 6.51
N CYS A 121 14.28 -14.11 5.29
CA CYS A 121 14.05 -15.30 4.46
C CYS A 121 15.28 -15.74 3.66
N VAL A 122 16.30 -14.89 3.52
CA VAL A 122 17.50 -15.15 2.69
C VAL A 122 18.23 -16.43 3.11
N PRO A 123 18.45 -16.72 4.40
CA PRO A 123 19.12 -17.96 4.80
C PRO A 123 18.42 -19.22 4.31
N ALA A 124 17.08 -19.29 4.37
CA ALA A 124 16.31 -20.44 3.90
C ALA A 124 16.27 -20.54 2.38
N ILE A 125 16.16 -19.40 1.70
CA ILE A 125 16.13 -19.34 0.24
C ILE A 125 17.44 -19.80 -0.37
N PHE A 126 18.59 -19.43 0.20
CA PHE A 126 19.90 -19.72 -0.38
C PHE A 126 20.65 -20.87 0.33
N GLY A 127 20.07 -21.45 1.39
CA GLY A 127 20.72 -22.52 2.17
C GLY A 127 21.98 -22.04 2.89
N LEU A 128 21.94 -20.85 3.49
CA LEU A 128 23.10 -20.22 4.14
C LEU A 128 23.26 -20.59 5.63
N ALA A 129 22.30 -21.31 6.21
CA ALA A 129 22.30 -21.79 7.58
C ALA A 129 21.73 -23.22 7.63
N ASP A 130 21.79 -23.88 8.80
CA ASP A 130 21.09 -25.14 9.01
C ASP A 130 19.57 -24.97 8.83
N GLU A 131 18.88 -26.07 8.48
CA GLU A 131 17.46 -26.03 8.09
C GLU A 131 16.57 -25.42 9.19
N GLY A 132 16.79 -25.80 10.45
CA GLY A 132 16.03 -25.31 11.60
C GLY A 132 16.20 -23.81 11.81
N THR A 133 17.44 -23.32 11.86
CA THR A 133 17.74 -21.88 11.98
C THR A 133 17.19 -21.10 10.80
N ALA A 134 17.42 -21.59 9.58
CA ALA A 134 17.02 -20.92 8.35
C ALA A 134 15.49 -20.79 8.25
N SER A 135 14.75 -21.87 8.50
CA SER A 135 13.29 -21.87 8.57
C SER A 135 12.79 -20.93 9.65
N SER A 136 13.36 -20.98 10.85
CA SER A 136 12.95 -20.12 11.99
C SER A 136 13.08 -18.63 11.67
N LEU A 137 14.18 -18.22 11.03
CA LEU A 137 14.34 -16.83 10.56
C LEU A 137 13.31 -16.47 9.49
N ALA A 138 13.07 -17.33 8.51
CA ALA A 138 12.08 -17.07 7.48
C ALA A 138 10.65 -16.97 8.06
N CYS A 139 10.31 -17.82 9.02
CA CYS A 139 9.06 -17.74 9.79
C CYS A 139 8.97 -16.46 10.61
N LEU A 140 10.06 -16.00 11.23
CA LEU A 140 10.11 -14.70 11.89
C LEU A 140 9.83 -13.55 10.91
N GLY A 141 10.32 -13.63 9.66
CA GLY A 141 9.98 -12.66 8.61
C GLY A 141 8.48 -12.59 8.31
N ILE A 142 7.79 -13.74 8.26
CA ILE A 142 6.33 -13.84 8.05
C ILE A 142 5.56 -13.29 9.25
N LEU A 143 5.93 -13.70 10.46
CA LEU A 143 5.28 -13.24 11.70
C LEU A 143 5.56 -11.76 11.96
N SER A 144 6.69 -11.24 11.50
CA SER A 144 7.03 -9.82 11.53
C SER A 144 6.10 -8.98 10.66
N GLU A 145 5.80 -9.45 9.45
CA GLU A 145 4.81 -8.81 8.58
C GLU A 145 3.42 -8.83 9.23
N MET A 146 3.00 -9.99 9.74
CA MET A 146 1.70 -10.12 10.41
C MET A 146 1.58 -9.19 11.63
N GLY A 147 2.63 -9.08 12.45
CA GLY A 147 2.67 -8.16 13.58
C GLY A 147 2.55 -6.70 13.16
N TRP A 148 3.25 -6.31 12.09
CA TRP A 148 3.13 -4.96 11.53
C TRP A 148 1.72 -4.70 10.96
N GLU A 149 1.15 -5.61 10.18
CA GLU A 149 -0.18 -5.44 9.59
C GLU A 149 -1.29 -5.27 10.65
N ILE A 150 -1.15 -5.96 11.80
CA ILE A 150 -2.06 -5.82 12.95
C ILE A 150 -1.91 -4.43 13.59
N GLU A 151 -0.67 -3.97 13.80
CA GLU A 151 -0.40 -2.63 14.31
C GLU A 151 -0.95 -1.55 13.38
N ASP A 152 -0.65 -1.63 12.09
CA ASP A 152 -1.08 -0.65 11.10
C ASP A 152 -2.62 -0.62 11.03
N MET A 153 -3.28 -1.78 10.98
CA MET A 153 -4.74 -1.87 11.01
C MET A 153 -5.32 -1.22 12.28
N ALA A 154 -4.75 -1.48 13.45
CA ALA A 154 -5.19 -0.85 14.70
C ALA A 154 -5.01 0.68 14.66
N THR A 155 -3.89 1.16 14.11
CA THR A 155 -3.60 2.58 13.92
C THR A 155 -4.62 3.24 12.97
N TRP A 156 -4.97 2.61 11.85
CA TRP A 156 -5.97 3.14 10.92
C TRP A 156 -7.39 3.12 11.50
N LEU A 157 -7.77 2.06 12.22
CA LEU A 157 -9.06 1.99 12.91
C LEU A 157 -9.16 3.06 14.01
N TYR A 158 -8.10 3.25 14.80
CA TYR A 158 -8.05 4.33 15.80
C TYR A 158 -8.22 5.71 15.13
N LYS A 159 -7.47 6.00 14.06
CA LYS A 159 -7.63 7.24 13.28
C LYS A 159 -9.06 7.40 12.75
N ARG A 160 -9.66 6.34 12.25
CA ARG A 160 -11.03 6.34 11.69
C ARG A 160 -12.10 6.64 12.74
N PHE A 161 -12.01 6.02 13.91
CA PHE A 161 -13.09 6.02 14.91
C PHE A 161 -12.88 6.97 16.08
N CYS A 162 -11.63 7.33 16.40
CA CYS A 162 -11.30 8.16 17.57
C CYS A 162 -10.89 9.59 17.22
N HIS A 163 -10.54 9.89 15.97
CA HIS A 163 -10.24 11.26 15.54
C HIS A 163 -11.54 11.98 15.11
N PRO A 164 -11.75 13.28 15.44
CA PRO A 164 -12.93 14.04 15.01
C PRO A 164 -13.22 13.95 13.50
N ASP A 165 -12.18 14.11 12.67
CA ASP A 165 -12.26 13.99 11.20
C ASP A 165 -11.92 12.60 10.67
N GLY A 166 -12.03 11.55 11.49
CA GLY A 166 -11.54 10.21 11.16
C GLY A 166 -12.14 9.65 9.86
N LYS A 167 -13.40 9.96 9.56
CA LYS A 167 -14.05 9.49 8.32
C LYS A 167 -13.51 10.12 7.04
N VAL A 168 -13.06 11.37 7.14
CA VAL A 168 -12.48 12.12 6.02
C VAL A 168 -11.02 11.67 5.82
N LYS A 169 -10.28 11.47 6.92
CA LYS A 169 -8.88 11.05 6.87
C LYS A 169 -8.69 9.60 6.43
N VAL A 170 -9.65 8.73 6.72
CA VAL A 170 -9.58 7.30 6.45
C VAL A 170 -10.86 6.87 5.75
N PRO A 171 -11.03 7.11 4.44
CA PRO A 171 -12.24 6.73 3.71
C PRO A 171 -12.46 5.20 3.70
N ASN A 172 -13.68 4.75 3.39
CA ASN A 172 -14.02 3.32 3.44
C ASN A 172 -13.18 2.51 2.44
N GLU A 173 -12.91 3.11 1.30
CA GLU A 173 -12.15 2.55 0.19
C GLU A 173 -10.72 2.24 0.60
N LEU A 174 -10.09 3.15 1.37
CA LEU A 174 -8.77 2.93 1.95
C LEU A 174 -8.79 1.75 2.94
N LEU A 175 -9.81 1.63 3.78
CA LEU A 175 -9.92 0.48 4.70
C LEU A 175 -10.12 -0.84 3.96
N ILE A 176 -10.95 -0.86 2.91
CA ILE A 176 -11.14 -2.05 2.07
C ILE A 176 -9.83 -2.44 1.41
N LEU A 177 -9.11 -1.46 0.85
CA LEU A 177 -7.80 -1.66 0.25
C LEU A 177 -6.82 -2.26 1.26
N LEU A 178 -6.72 -1.68 2.46
CA LEU A 178 -5.85 -2.17 3.53
C LEU A 178 -6.23 -3.59 3.97
N ILE A 179 -7.52 -3.90 4.10
CA ILE A 179 -7.97 -5.26 4.44
C ILE A 179 -7.57 -6.26 3.35
N ILE A 180 -7.77 -5.93 2.07
CA ILE A 180 -7.35 -6.79 0.96
C ILE A 180 -5.83 -6.94 0.96
N HIS A 181 -5.11 -5.83 1.12
CA HIS A 181 -3.64 -5.80 1.14
C HIS A 181 -3.08 -6.62 2.31
N HIS A 182 -3.65 -6.53 3.51
CA HIS A 182 -3.15 -7.26 4.68
C HIS A 182 -3.70 -8.69 4.78
N SER A 183 -4.64 -9.07 3.91
CA SER A 183 -5.34 -10.36 4.03
C SER A 183 -4.40 -11.56 3.94
N MET A 184 -3.27 -11.44 3.24
CA MET A 184 -2.35 -12.55 3.03
C MET A 184 -1.70 -13.00 4.34
N THR A 185 -1.00 -12.11 5.04
CA THR A 185 -0.26 -12.53 6.23
C THR A 185 -1.16 -12.61 7.46
N THR A 186 -2.15 -11.73 7.59
CA THR A 186 -3.13 -11.82 8.69
C THR A 186 -3.99 -13.08 8.68
N LEU A 187 -4.34 -13.65 7.51
CA LEU A 187 -5.18 -14.85 7.43
C LEU A 187 -4.39 -16.13 7.21
N LEU A 188 -3.31 -16.11 6.44
CA LEU A 188 -2.54 -17.30 6.09
C LEU A 188 -1.18 -17.39 6.79
N GLY A 189 -0.60 -16.29 7.26
CA GLY A 189 0.76 -16.25 7.79
C GLY A 189 0.99 -17.27 8.90
N MET A 190 0.21 -17.19 9.99
CA MET A 190 0.34 -18.10 11.12
C MET A 190 -0.05 -19.56 10.80
N PRO A 191 -1.19 -19.85 10.16
CA PRO A 191 -1.50 -21.22 9.74
C PRO A 191 -0.41 -21.83 8.85
N MET A 192 0.17 -21.04 7.94
CA MET A 192 1.25 -21.51 7.07
C MET A 192 2.55 -21.77 7.84
N VAL A 193 2.88 -20.97 8.85
CA VAL A 193 4.02 -21.26 9.74
C VAL A 193 3.79 -22.56 10.52
N LEU A 194 2.60 -22.76 11.11
CA LEU A 194 2.30 -23.96 11.89
C LEU A 194 2.36 -25.26 11.09
N HIS A 195 1.97 -25.22 9.81
CA HIS A 195 1.85 -26.43 8.99
C HIS A 195 2.97 -26.60 7.94
N TYR A 196 3.62 -25.51 7.53
CA TYR A 196 4.54 -25.49 6.39
C TYR A 196 5.82 -24.67 6.68
N ARG A 197 6.31 -24.66 7.93
CA ARG A 197 7.48 -23.85 8.32
C ARG A 197 8.74 -24.07 7.47
N ASN A 198 8.96 -25.29 6.96
CA ASN A 198 10.15 -25.64 6.16
C ASN A 198 9.89 -25.49 4.64
N LEU A 199 8.72 -25.01 4.24
CA LEU A 199 8.36 -24.89 2.84
C LEU A 199 9.07 -23.70 2.19
N ARG A 200 10.08 -23.98 1.38
CA ARG A 200 10.86 -22.95 0.68
C ARG A 200 10.00 -22.01 -0.17
N THR A 201 8.91 -22.50 -0.76
CA THR A 201 7.95 -21.70 -1.53
C THR A 201 7.28 -20.61 -0.67
N LEU A 202 6.97 -20.92 0.59
CA LEU A 202 6.45 -19.95 1.55
C LEU A 202 7.49 -18.88 1.87
N HIS A 203 8.76 -19.26 2.03
CA HIS A 203 9.85 -18.31 2.29
C HIS A 203 10.11 -17.40 1.11
N TRP A 204 10.08 -17.93 -0.12
CA TRP A 204 10.15 -17.13 -1.35
C TRP A 204 8.98 -16.17 -1.47
N LEU A 205 7.76 -16.61 -1.14
CA LEU A 205 6.58 -15.75 -1.16
C LEU A 205 6.76 -14.54 -0.23
N CYS A 206 7.20 -14.79 1.00
CA CYS A 206 7.49 -13.75 1.98
C CYS A 206 8.58 -12.77 1.48
N PHE A 207 9.70 -13.31 0.99
CA PHE A 207 10.80 -12.54 0.45
C PHE A 207 10.37 -11.63 -0.72
N ASP A 208 9.70 -12.21 -1.72
CA ASP A 208 9.27 -11.49 -2.92
C ASP A 208 8.30 -10.35 -2.60
N LEU A 209 7.33 -10.61 -1.71
CA LEU A 209 6.38 -9.59 -1.31
C LEU A 209 7.09 -8.45 -0.58
N GLN A 210 7.86 -8.76 0.46
CA GLN A 210 8.46 -7.73 1.30
C GLN A 210 9.59 -6.96 0.59
N ILE A 211 10.55 -7.65 -0.05
CA ILE A 211 11.66 -6.97 -0.73
C ILE A 211 11.16 -6.13 -1.92
N ALA A 212 10.18 -6.60 -2.68
CA ALA A 212 9.62 -5.79 -3.76
C ALA A 212 8.91 -4.53 -3.22
N GLY A 213 8.23 -4.65 -2.07
CA GLY A 213 7.66 -3.51 -1.36
C GLY A 213 8.73 -2.50 -0.94
N ALA A 214 9.78 -2.97 -0.26
CA ALA A 214 10.91 -2.14 0.15
C ALA A 214 11.57 -1.42 -1.02
N VAL A 215 11.86 -2.13 -2.12
CA VAL A 215 12.49 -1.57 -3.32
C VAL A 215 11.61 -0.51 -3.96
N ALA A 216 10.33 -0.80 -4.18
CA ALA A 216 9.45 0.14 -4.87
C ALA A 216 9.17 1.39 -4.04
N LEU A 217 8.94 1.26 -2.74
CA LEU A 217 8.77 2.41 -1.84
C LEU A 217 10.05 3.26 -1.80
N SER A 218 11.22 2.63 -1.69
CA SER A 218 12.51 3.34 -1.66
C SER A 218 12.78 4.10 -2.97
N VAL A 219 12.54 3.44 -4.11
CA VAL A 219 12.69 4.06 -5.44
C VAL A 219 11.70 5.23 -5.60
N GLN A 220 10.44 5.04 -5.19
CA GLN A 220 9.42 6.08 -5.27
C GLN A 220 9.79 7.30 -4.44
N GLU A 221 10.21 7.13 -3.19
CA GLU A 221 10.60 8.26 -2.33
C GLU A 221 11.87 8.95 -2.81
N TYR A 222 12.89 8.19 -3.25
CA TYR A 222 14.12 8.78 -3.78
C TYR A 222 13.87 9.56 -5.08
N THR A 223 13.02 9.07 -5.96
CA THR A 223 12.73 9.73 -7.25
C THR A 223 11.97 11.06 -7.08
N LYS A 224 11.26 11.27 -5.97
CA LYS A 224 10.70 12.59 -5.60
C LYS A 224 11.79 13.63 -5.29
N LEU A 225 12.97 13.17 -4.85
CA LEU A 225 14.14 14.03 -4.60
C LEU A 225 14.80 14.51 -5.91
N LEU A 226 14.50 13.87 -7.04
CA LEU A 226 15.16 14.16 -8.32
C LEU A 226 14.50 15.32 -9.07
N GLU A 227 15.34 16.26 -9.48
CA GLU A 227 15.02 17.35 -10.40
C GLU A 227 15.22 16.88 -11.85
N ILE A 228 14.13 16.42 -12.48
CA ILE A 228 14.17 15.82 -13.82
C ILE A 228 14.44 16.83 -14.95
N THR A 229 14.47 18.13 -14.63
CA THR A 229 14.91 19.18 -15.57
C THR A 229 16.41 19.02 -15.86
N GLU A 230 17.19 18.47 -14.91
CA GLU A 230 18.59 18.15 -15.07
C GLU A 230 18.80 16.81 -15.79
N ARG A 231 19.66 16.80 -16.83
CA ARG A 231 19.89 15.60 -17.66
C ARG A 231 20.38 14.38 -16.86
N ARG A 232 21.25 14.58 -15.86
CA ARG A 232 21.80 13.50 -15.04
C ARG A 232 20.73 12.90 -14.13
N GLN A 233 19.96 13.75 -13.46
CA GLN A 233 18.89 13.32 -12.56
C GLN A 233 17.72 12.70 -13.34
N LEU A 234 17.40 13.19 -14.54
CA LEU A 234 16.47 12.54 -15.46
C LEU A 234 16.89 11.11 -15.82
N PHE A 235 18.19 10.91 -16.11
CA PHE A 235 18.72 9.58 -16.38
C PHE A 235 18.63 8.66 -15.15
N GLN A 236 18.94 9.17 -13.95
CA GLN A 236 18.75 8.43 -12.70
C GLN A 236 17.29 8.04 -12.49
N PHE A 237 16.36 8.97 -12.70
CA PHE A 237 14.93 8.71 -12.61
C PHE A 237 14.50 7.59 -13.55
N GLN A 238 14.96 7.63 -14.81
CA GLN A 238 14.69 6.57 -15.80
C GLN A 238 15.20 5.22 -15.34
N LEU A 239 16.47 5.16 -14.92
CA LEU A 239 17.10 3.91 -14.51
C LEU A 239 16.39 3.30 -13.30
N LEU A 240 16.09 4.10 -12.28
CA LEU A 240 15.45 3.64 -11.05
C LEU A 240 14.01 3.17 -11.30
N THR A 241 13.24 3.92 -12.09
CA THR A 241 11.85 3.54 -12.42
C THR A 241 11.80 2.32 -13.34
N SER A 242 12.74 2.17 -14.28
CA SER A 242 12.92 0.92 -15.05
C SER A 242 13.23 -0.26 -14.15
N PHE A 243 14.16 -0.08 -13.21
CA PHE A 243 14.54 -1.13 -12.26
C PHE A 243 13.35 -1.56 -11.40
N ALA A 244 12.61 -0.62 -10.82
CA ALA A 244 11.41 -0.92 -10.03
C ALA A 244 10.32 -1.64 -10.86
N LEU A 245 10.12 -1.25 -12.12
CA LEU A 245 9.19 -1.94 -13.03
C LEU A 245 9.61 -3.39 -13.27
N VAL A 246 10.91 -3.65 -13.51
CA VAL A 246 11.42 -5.01 -13.69
C VAL A 246 11.19 -5.85 -12.44
N VAL A 247 11.51 -5.30 -11.27
CA VAL A 247 11.25 -5.97 -9.98
C VAL A 247 9.77 -6.32 -9.85
N MET A 248 8.86 -5.37 -10.12
CA MET A 248 7.42 -5.60 -10.05
C MET A 248 6.93 -6.70 -11.01
N ILE A 249 7.37 -6.68 -12.27
CA ILE A 249 6.97 -7.70 -13.25
C ILE A 249 7.46 -9.10 -12.81
N VAL A 250 8.70 -9.18 -12.32
CA VAL A 250 9.29 -10.46 -11.90
C VAL A 250 8.59 -10.97 -10.64
N THR A 251 8.57 -10.19 -9.55
CA THR A 251 8.12 -10.68 -8.24
C THR A 251 6.60 -10.70 -8.10
N ARG A 252 5.88 -9.74 -8.69
CA ARG A 252 4.41 -9.65 -8.59
C ARG A 252 3.67 -10.30 -9.76
N GLY A 253 4.37 -10.63 -10.84
CA GLY A 253 3.82 -11.26 -12.03
C GLY A 253 4.32 -12.69 -12.19
N LEU A 254 5.53 -12.83 -12.72
CA LEU A 254 6.06 -14.13 -13.17
C LEU A 254 6.30 -15.09 -12.01
N HIS A 255 7.07 -14.68 -11.00
CA HIS A 255 7.39 -15.52 -9.85
C HIS A 255 6.18 -15.71 -8.95
N TRP A 256 5.37 -14.66 -8.75
CA TRP A 256 4.07 -14.74 -8.06
C TRP A 256 3.19 -15.89 -8.58
N VAL A 257 2.94 -15.94 -9.90
CA VAL A 257 2.10 -16.98 -10.50
C VAL A 257 2.69 -18.37 -10.27
N TYR A 258 4.01 -18.52 -10.40
CA TYR A 258 4.70 -19.77 -10.11
C TYR A 258 4.52 -20.21 -8.65
N LEU A 259 4.77 -19.32 -7.68
CA LEU A 259 4.66 -19.61 -6.25
C LEU A 259 3.21 -19.97 -5.85
N CYS A 260 2.21 -19.26 -6.39
CA CYS A 260 0.81 -19.59 -6.15
C CYS A 260 0.44 -20.95 -6.74
N ALA A 261 0.88 -21.27 -7.96
CA ALA A 261 0.61 -22.56 -8.57
C ALA A 261 1.23 -23.71 -7.77
N ASP A 262 2.46 -23.53 -7.29
CA ASP A 262 3.17 -24.50 -6.46
C ASP A 262 2.45 -24.75 -5.12
N LEU A 263 2.06 -23.68 -4.40
CA LEU A 263 1.29 -23.78 -3.16
C LEU A 263 -0.07 -24.47 -3.35
N ILE A 264 -0.82 -24.08 -4.37
CA ILE A 264 -2.14 -24.66 -4.67
C ILE A 264 -2.01 -26.13 -5.04
N SER A 265 -1.00 -26.48 -5.84
CA SER A 265 -0.74 -27.87 -6.21
C SER A 265 -0.38 -28.70 -4.99
N MET A 266 0.48 -28.18 -4.11
CA MET A 266 0.83 -28.85 -2.86
C MET A 266 -0.41 -29.08 -1.98
N TRP A 267 -1.22 -28.05 -1.70
CA TRP A 267 -2.41 -28.20 -0.87
C TRP A 267 -3.42 -29.19 -1.45
N TYR A 268 -3.54 -29.25 -2.78
CA TYR A 268 -4.37 -30.24 -3.46
C TYR A 268 -3.84 -31.67 -3.25
N HIS A 269 -2.54 -31.90 -3.43
CA HIS A 269 -1.92 -33.21 -3.25
C HIS A 269 -1.97 -33.70 -1.80
N GLU A 270 -1.80 -32.79 -0.84
CA GLU A 270 -1.89 -33.09 0.59
C GLU A 270 -3.33 -33.18 1.13
N LYS A 271 -4.33 -32.92 0.27
CA LYS A 271 -5.77 -32.87 0.64
C LYS A 271 -6.04 -31.85 1.75
N ALA A 272 -5.25 -30.77 1.81
CA ALA A 272 -5.40 -29.67 2.76
C ALA A 272 -6.52 -28.72 2.31
N TRP A 273 -7.77 -29.21 2.28
CA TRP A 273 -8.91 -28.53 1.63
C TRP A 273 -9.20 -27.12 2.17
N VAL A 274 -8.94 -26.87 3.45
CA VAL A 274 -9.12 -25.53 4.05
C VAL A 274 -8.09 -24.56 3.48
N PHE A 275 -6.81 -24.94 3.45
CA PHE A 275 -5.76 -24.16 2.81
C PHE A 275 -6.03 -23.97 1.32
N LEU A 276 -6.43 -25.03 0.62
CA LEU A 276 -6.78 -24.94 -0.80
C LEU A 276 -7.92 -23.93 -1.04
N GLY A 277 -9.00 -24.01 -0.28
CA GLY A 277 -10.16 -23.13 -0.44
C GLY A 277 -9.83 -21.67 -0.12
N VAL A 278 -9.40 -21.41 1.11
CA VAL A 278 -9.12 -20.04 1.60
C VAL A 278 -7.91 -19.44 0.88
N GLY A 279 -6.83 -20.21 0.74
CA GLY A 279 -5.60 -19.79 0.09
C GLY A 279 -5.78 -19.49 -1.39
N SER A 280 -6.61 -20.26 -2.13
CA SER A 280 -6.90 -19.96 -3.54
C SER A 280 -7.68 -18.65 -3.71
N VAL A 281 -8.66 -18.39 -2.83
CA VAL A 281 -9.44 -17.14 -2.87
C VAL A 281 -8.54 -15.94 -2.59
N ILE A 282 -7.73 -16.01 -1.53
CA ILE A 282 -6.78 -14.93 -1.18
C ILE A 282 -5.75 -14.73 -2.30
N SER A 283 -5.18 -15.81 -2.85
CA SER A 283 -4.22 -15.75 -3.95
C SER A 283 -4.82 -15.11 -5.21
N LEU A 284 -6.10 -15.38 -5.51
CA LEU A 284 -6.79 -14.74 -6.62
C LEU A 284 -6.99 -13.24 -6.39
N LEU A 285 -7.45 -12.85 -5.20
CA LEU A 285 -7.61 -11.43 -4.83
C LEU A 285 -6.27 -10.68 -4.91
N PHE A 286 -5.20 -11.29 -4.41
CA PHE A 286 -3.86 -10.72 -4.48
C PHE A 286 -3.28 -10.71 -5.89
N SER A 287 -3.66 -11.65 -6.76
CA SER A 287 -3.28 -11.61 -8.17
C SER A 287 -3.89 -10.40 -8.87
N PHE A 288 -5.16 -10.09 -8.56
CA PHE A 288 -5.78 -8.85 -9.03
C PHE A 288 -5.10 -7.62 -8.46
N PHE A 289 -4.79 -7.62 -7.16
CA PHE A 289 -4.04 -6.52 -6.52
C PHE A 289 -2.69 -6.29 -7.20
N ASN A 290 -1.89 -7.35 -7.37
CA ASN A 290 -0.58 -7.29 -8.02
C ASN A 290 -0.68 -6.76 -9.45
N TRP A 291 -1.69 -7.18 -10.21
CA TRP A 291 -1.88 -6.69 -11.57
C TRP A 291 -2.32 -5.23 -11.61
N PHE A 292 -3.48 -4.92 -11.01
CA PHE A 292 -4.13 -3.61 -11.14
C PHE A 292 -3.48 -2.51 -10.31
N PHE A 293 -2.84 -2.85 -9.19
CA PHE A 293 -2.27 -1.85 -8.28
C PHE A 293 -0.75 -1.81 -8.29
N CYS A 294 -0.08 -2.85 -8.79
CA CYS A 294 1.37 -2.86 -8.94
C CYS A 294 1.81 -2.79 -10.41
N ILE A 295 1.58 -3.84 -11.20
CA ILE A 295 2.22 -3.97 -12.52
C ILE A 295 1.66 -2.99 -13.54
N GLU A 296 0.34 -2.97 -13.74
CA GLU A 296 -0.31 -2.18 -14.79
C GLU A 296 -0.07 -0.68 -14.61
N PRO A 297 -0.24 -0.07 -13.41
CA PRO A 297 0.07 1.32 -13.20
C PRO A 297 1.55 1.61 -13.44
N PHE A 298 2.48 0.82 -12.89
CA PHE A 298 3.91 1.06 -13.11
C PHE A 298 4.28 1.01 -14.60
N TYR A 299 3.76 0.03 -15.33
CA TYR A 299 4.03 -0.13 -16.76
C TYR A 299 3.48 1.03 -17.59
N LYS A 300 2.18 1.37 -17.45
CA LYS A 300 1.54 2.44 -18.24
C LYS A 300 2.28 3.76 -18.07
N ARG A 301 2.64 4.07 -16.83
CA ARG A 301 3.32 5.32 -16.48
C ARG A 301 4.75 5.35 -17.01
N PHE A 302 5.48 4.25 -16.82
CA PHE A 302 6.83 4.12 -17.37
C PHE A 302 6.85 4.27 -18.89
N ALA A 303 5.93 3.59 -19.60
CA ALA A 303 5.82 3.67 -21.05
C ALA A 303 5.55 5.11 -21.54
N LYS A 304 4.62 5.81 -20.88
CA LYS A 304 4.32 7.21 -21.19
C LYS A 304 5.54 8.11 -20.92
N PHE A 305 6.21 7.93 -19.79
CA PHE A 305 7.38 8.71 -19.43
C PHE A 305 8.57 8.50 -20.38
N VAL A 306 8.83 7.25 -20.80
CA VAL A 306 9.88 6.96 -21.80
C VAL A 306 9.61 7.68 -23.11
N LYS A 307 8.34 7.68 -23.57
CA LYS A 307 7.95 8.41 -24.78
C LYS A 307 8.22 9.91 -24.65
N VAL A 308 7.74 10.53 -23.58
CA VAL A 308 7.89 11.97 -23.34
C VAL A 308 9.36 12.36 -23.15
N SER A 309 10.14 11.54 -22.45
CA SER A 309 11.57 11.77 -22.27
C SER A 309 12.34 11.65 -23.59
N ALA A 310 11.96 10.74 -24.48
CA ALA A 310 12.55 10.63 -25.81
C ALA A 310 12.26 11.88 -26.66
N GLU A 311 11.06 12.46 -26.55
CA GLU A 311 10.70 13.72 -27.21
C GLU A 311 11.52 14.90 -26.67
N TYR A 312 11.67 14.99 -25.35
CA TYR A 312 12.52 16.00 -24.71
C TYR A 312 13.99 15.91 -25.17
N LYS A 313 14.56 14.69 -25.22
CA LYS A 313 15.95 14.46 -25.66
C LYS A 313 16.19 14.76 -27.14
N LYS A 314 15.15 14.73 -27.99
CA LYS A 314 15.23 15.07 -29.41
C LYS A 314 15.28 16.58 -29.68
N LEU A 315 15.00 17.42 -28.68
CA LEU A 315 15.11 18.86 -28.85
C LEU A 315 16.58 19.26 -29.07
N PRO A 316 16.89 20.02 -30.12
CA PRO A 316 18.25 20.45 -30.35
C PRO A 316 18.71 21.43 -29.26
N ALA A 317 20.03 21.57 -29.12
CA ALA A 317 20.63 22.38 -28.06
C ALA A 317 20.22 23.87 -28.14
N ASP A 318 19.93 24.35 -29.36
CA ASP A 318 19.48 25.69 -29.73
C ASP A 318 17.96 25.83 -29.87
N ALA A 319 17.17 24.81 -29.47
CA ALA A 319 15.72 24.88 -29.52
C ALA A 319 15.20 26.12 -28.78
N ASP A 320 14.24 26.82 -29.40
CA ASP A 320 13.60 28.01 -28.81
C ASP A 320 13.18 27.78 -27.36
N SER A 321 13.45 28.79 -26.52
CA SER A 321 13.22 28.77 -25.07
C SER A 321 11.78 28.39 -24.71
N LYS A 322 10.79 28.85 -25.50
CA LYS A 322 9.37 28.52 -25.30
C LYS A 322 9.10 27.04 -25.53
N LYS A 323 9.67 26.47 -26.60
CA LYS A 323 9.54 25.04 -26.93
C LYS A 323 10.22 24.14 -25.90
N ARG A 324 11.38 24.57 -25.39
CA ARG A 324 12.06 23.83 -24.31
C ARG A 324 11.23 23.87 -23.03
N ARG A 325 10.72 25.04 -22.62
CA ARG A 325 9.85 25.17 -21.45
C ARG A 325 8.59 24.31 -21.57
N SER A 326 7.92 24.30 -22.73
CA SER A 326 6.73 23.46 -22.91
C SER A 326 7.06 21.97 -22.80
N SER A 327 8.19 21.52 -23.34
CA SER A 327 8.60 20.13 -23.22
C SER A 327 8.97 19.72 -21.79
N VAL A 328 9.51 20.64 -20.99
CA VAL A 328 9.76 20.41 -19.56
C VAL A 328 8.45 20.23 -18.81
N VAL A 329 7.43 21.06 -19.08
CA VAL A 329 6.11 20.91 -18.46
C VAL A 329 5.49 19.55 -18.77
N VAL A 330 5.55 19.10 -20.03
CA VAL A 330 5.04 17.77 -20.41
C VAL A 330 5.84 16.64 -19.75
N LEU A 331 7.17 16.82 -19.59
CA LEU A 331 8.04 15.86 -18.90
C LEU A 331 7.72 15.76 -17.41
N GLU A 332 7.53 16.90 -16.72
CA GLU A 332 7.10 16.94 -15.32
C GLU A 332 5.74 16.29 -15.14
N ALA A 333 4.76 16.55 -16.02
CA ALA A 333 3.46 15.88 -15.97
C ALA A 333 3.56 14.37 -16.23
N ALA A 334 4.50 13.90 -17.06
CA ALA A 334 4.69 12.46 -17.26
C ALA A 334 5.42 11.79 -16.08
N ALA A 335 6.38 12.47 -15.47
CA ALA A 335 7.05 12.00 -14.26
C ALA A 335 6.08 11.98 -13.07
N ALA A 336 5.20 12.98 -13.00
CA ALA A 336 4.10 13.07 -12.07
C ALA A 336 3.27 11.80 -12.04
N GLU A 337 2.82 11.37 -13.22
CA GLU A 337 2.05 10.14 -13.32
C GLU A 337 2.85 8.96 -12.76
N VAL A 338 4.12 8.77 -13.18
CA VAL A 338 5.04 7.72 -12.68
C VAL A 338 5.17 7.71 -11.16
N LEU A 339 5.17 8.87 -10.51
CA LEU A 339 5.32 8.99 -9.06
C LEU A 339 4.00 8.92 -8.31
N GLY A 340 2.90 9.37 -8.90
CA GLY A 340 1.60 9.45 -8.25
C GLY A 340 1.12 8.08 -7.76
N ARG A 341 0.65 7.96 -6.52
CA ARG A 341 0.10 6.69 -5.98
C ARG A 341 -1.28 6.32 -6.57
N GLN A 342 -1.59 6.77 -7.79
CA GLN A 342 -2.85 7.45 -8.07
C GLN A 342 -3.91 6.68 -8.88
N GLN A 343 -3.95 5.35 -8.88
CA GLN A 343 -5.12 4.67 -9.45
C GLN A 343 -5.73 3.60 -8.57
N VAL A 344 -5.08 3.24 -7.46
CA VAL A 344 -5.70 2.29 -6.53
C VAL A 344 -6.99 2.88 -5.98
N GLU A 345 -6.94 4.10 -5.45
CA GLU A 345 -8.11 4.77 -4.90
C GLU A 345 -9.06 5.27 -5.99
N GLU A 346 -8.60 5.77 -7.14
CA GLU A 346 -9.52 6.26 -8.19
C GLU A 346 -10.22 5.12 -8.95
N GLU A 347 -9.54 3.99 -9.22
CA GLU A 347 -10.20 2.81 -9.80
C GLU A 347 -11.12 2.14 -8.77
N ILE A 348 -10.71 2.01 -7.50
CA ILE A 348 -11.59 1.53 -6.42
C ILE A 348 -12.78 2.47 -6.25
N LEU A 349 -12.56 3.78 -6.14
CA LEU A 349 -13.63 4.78 -6.09
C LEU A 349 -14.47 4.75 -7.37
N SER A 350 -13.95 4.37 -8.54
CA SER A 350 -14.79 4.20 -9.74
C SER A 350 -15.62 2.91 -9.72
N LEU A 351 -15.12 1.86 -9.08
CA LEU A 351 -15.83 0.59 -8.84
C LEU A 351 -16.95 0.77 -7.80
N PHE A 352 -16.73 1.63 -6.81
CA PHE A 352 -17.65 1.87 -5.69
C PHE A 352 -18.40 3.21 -5.73
N ALA A 353 -18.02 4.14 -6.61
CA ALA A 353 -18.77 5.36 -6.83
C ALA A 353 -20.16 4.91 -7.21
N GLU A 354 -21.15 5.30 -6.39
CA GLU A 354 -22.54 5.20 -6.76
C GLU A 354 -22.61 5.74 -8.18
N ARG A 355 -22.88 4.84 -9.15
CA ARG A 355 -23.22 5.27 -10.50
C ARG A 355 -24.29 6.29 -10.26
N LYS A 356 -23.97 7.57 -10.48
CA LYS A 356 -24.99 8.60 -10.57
C LYS A 356 -25.86 8.08 -11.68
N VAL A 357 -26.95 7.39 -11.31
CA VAL A 357 -27.99 7.00 -12.22
C VAL A 357 -28.37 8.36 -12.74
N LYS A 358 -27.91 8.65 -13.96
CA LYS A 358 -28.44 9.76 -14.75
C LYS A 358 -29.92 9.46 -14.64
N ARG A 359 -30.64 10.18 -13.76
CA ARG A 359 -32.08 10.06 -13.63
C ARG A 359 -32.50 10.10 -15.08
N ARG A 360 -32.98 8.98 -15.63
CA ARG A 360 -33.50 8.95 -17.00
C ARG A 360 -34.36 10.17 -17.02
N GLY A 361 -33.96 11.18 -17.80
CA GLY A 361 -34.67 12.44 -17.80
C GLY A 361 -36.10 12.04 -18.02
N THR A 362 -36.94 12.16 -16.98
CA THR A 362 -38.35 11.87 -17.10
C THR A 362 -38.75 12.78 -18.22
N MET A 363 -39.05 12.21 -19.40
CA MET A 363 -39.33 13.00 -20.58
C MET A 363 -40.35 14.04 -20.13
N PRO A 364 -40.07 15.34 -20.30
CA PRO A 364 -40.99 16.35 -19.85
C PRO A 364 -42.36 16.01 -20.49
N PRO A 365 -43.46 16.01 -19.71
CA PRO A 365 -44.79 15.65 -20.23
C PRO A 365 -45.20 16.43 -21.49
N SER A 366 -44.51 17.53 -21.78
CA SER A 366 -44.66 18.33 -23.00
C SER A 366 -44.20 17.65 -24.29
N MET A 367 -43.42 16.55 -24.25
CA MET A 367 -43.09 15.78 -25.46
C MET A 367 -44.24 14.90 -25.96
N PHE A 368 -45.30 14.72 -25.17
CA PHE A 368 -46.58 14.21 -25.65
C PHE A 368 -47.45 15.38 -26.11
N GLY A 369 -47.04 16.00 -27.22
CA GLY A 369 -47.78 17.05 -27.90
C GLY A 369 -49.16 16.59 -28.39
N SER A 370 -50.17 17.03 -27.65
CA SER A 370 -51.52 17.44 -28.04
C SER A 370 -52.15 16.92 -29.35
N LYS A 371 -53.36 16.35 -29.23
CA LYS A 371 -54.45 16.65 -30.17
C LYS A 371 -55.67 17.17 -29.41
N GLY A 372 -55.87 18.48 -29.53
CA GLY A 372 -57.18 19.12 -29.64
C GLY A 372 -58.12 19.08 -28.44
N ARG A 373 -58.16 20.18 -27.68
CA ARG A 373 -59.44 20.78 -27.26
C ARG A 373 -59.24 22.26 -26.92
N ARG A 374 -59.72 23.11 -27.83
CA ARG A 374 -59.98 24.53 -27.56
C ARG A 374 -61.00 24.60 -26.43
N ARG A 375 -60.63 25.17 -25.28
CA ARG A 375 -61.59 25.77 -24.36
C ARG A 375 -61.40 27.28 -24.42
N ALA A 376 -62.47 27.93 -24.84
CA ALA A 376 -62.60 29.35 -24.96
C ALA A 376 -62.68 30.01 -23.57
N SER A 377 -62.04 31.18 -23.47
CA SER A 377 -62.48 32.40 -22.79
C SER A 377 -63.31 32.29 -21.50
N VAL A 378 -62.83 32.92 -20.43
CA VAL A 378 -63.58 34.00 -19.76
C VAL A 378 -62.59 35.07 -19.29
N VAL A 379 -62.77 36.26 -19.87
CA VAL A 379 -62.29 37.56 -19.42
C VAL A 379 -63.14 37.99 -18.22
N LEU A 380 -62.54 38.52 -17.15
CA LEU A 380 -63.20 39.53 -16.32
C LEU A 380 -62.21 40.42 -15.55
N LEU A 381 -62.14 41.64 -16.08
CA LEU A 381 -61.76 42.96 -15.59
C LEU A 381 -61.73 43.27 -14.08
N ARG A 382 -60.91 44.31 -13.81
CA ARG A 382 -61.01 45.39 -12.79
C ARG A 382 -60.60 45.02 -11.35
N SER A 383 -59.96 45.88 -10.55
CA SER A 383 -59.76 47.34 -10.60
C SER A 383 -58.56 47.75 -9.74
N SER A 384 -57.89 48.82 -10.17
CA SER A 384 -57.11 49.75 -9.34
C SER A 384 -57.96 50.43 -8.27
N VAL A 385 -57.50 50.51 -7.01
CA VAL A 385 -57.65 51.65 -6.08
C VAL A 385 -56.60 51.50 -4.97
N GLY A 386 -55.89 52.58 -4.63
CA GLY A 386 -55.24 52.77 -3.32
C GLY A 386 -53.74 52.89 -3.36
#